data_AF-A0A7J7HS61-F1
#
_entry.id   AF-A0A7J7HS61-F1
#
_cell.length_a   1.000
_cell.length_b   1.000
_cell.length_c   1.000
_cell.angle_alpha   90.00
_cell.angle_beta   90.00
_cell.angle_gamma   90.00
#
_symmetry.space_group_name_H-M   'P 1'
#
loop_
_entity.id
_entity.type
_entity.pdbx_description
1 polymer ?
#
loop_
_entity_poly.entity_id
_entity_poly.type
_entity_poly.pdbx_seq_one_letter_code
_entity_poly.pdbx_strand_id
1 'polypeptide(L)'
;MITGNEMVGSSDMIPQWTLQYEFSIVVKTLVILDDVWSVSVLEQLISRIPGCKTLVVSRFKFSSPVIGRTYEIELLREDESLSLFCHSAFGRNSIPFGANENLIKQVVDECKRLPLALKVIGASLRDQPEKFWTSAKNRLLRSQPICESHEVQLLERMKLSIDYLKEKVRECFLDLGSFPEDKKIPLDVLISIWVELHDIDEEEAFAILIELADKNLLTLVKDARSGDMYSSYYEISVSQHDVLRDLAIHLSNRESINQRRRLLMARRETGIPKEWERNIDKPFNAQIVSVHTGEMSEMDWFCMEFPKAEVLILNFATSDYFLPPFIENMPKLRALVLINYSTSNAVIHNLSVFSNLIHLRSLWFEKICVPHLPKTTLPLRNLRKISLVLCKINNSLDQSVVDLPNLFPQLSELTMDHCLDLTMLPPSICQMRKLRSLSVTNCHSLYELPANLGNLNSLQILRIYACPTLRNLPPGLCNLVRLKYLDIAQCLNLASLPEEIGGLKSLEKIDMRECPQIRYLPKSVVALQALRVVICDEEVSWLWKDMEKAMPDLCVQVAEECFNLDWLAE
;
A
#
# COMPACT_ATOMS: atom_id res chain seq x y z
N MET A 1 -3.99 -16.29 -4.71
CA MET A 1 -3.00 -16.19 -5.82
C MET A 1 -1.62 -16.69 -5.40
N ILE A 2 -0.88 -17.45 -6.24
CA ILE A 2 0.56 -17.69 -6.01
C ILE A 2 1.31 -16.58 -6.75
N THR A 3 1.79 -15.57 -6.03
CA THR A 3 2.68 -14.55 -6.59
C THR A 3 4.09 -15.15 -6.70
N GLY A 4 4.55 -15.40 -7.92
CA GLY A 4 5.80 -16.09 -8.20
C GLY A 4 7.05 -15.27 -7.89
N ASN A 5 8.03 -15.91 -7.26
CA ASN A 5 9.46 -15.83 -7.64
C ASN A 5 10.28 -16.88 -6.83
N GLU A 6 9.72 -18.06 -6.54
CA GLU A 6 10.53 -19.16 -6.04
C GLU A 6 11.35 -19.73 -7.21
N MET A 7 12.66 -19.51 -7.21
CA MET A 7 13.54 -20.38 -7.96
C MET A 7 13.42 -21.76 -7.33
N VAL A 8 12.74 -22.68 -8.01
CA VAL A 8 12.56 -24.06 -7.59
C VAL A 8 13.94 -24.70 -7.41
N GLY A 9 14.43 -24.71 -6.17
CA GLY A 9 15.55 -25.54 -5.77
C GLY A 9 15.14 -27.00 -5.87
N SER A 10 16.10 -27.90 -6.09
CA SER A 10 15.86 -29.34 -6.22
C SER A 10 15.23 -30.01 -4.98
N SER A 11 14.99 -29.27 -3.90
CA SER A 11 14.36 -29.72 -2.66
C SER A 11 13.04 -29.04 -2.31
N ASP A 12 12.58 -28.06 -3.07
CA ASP A 12 11.32 -27.36 -2.76
C ASP A 12 10.13 -28.12 -3.32
N MET A 13 9.32 -28.67 -2.42
CA MET A 13 8.03 -29.25 -2.75
C MET A 13 7.08 -28.13 -3.19
N ILE A 14 7.10 -27.79 -4.49
CA ILE A 14 6.01 -27.03 -5.14
C ILE A 14 4.70 -27.69 -4.67
N PRO A 15 3.74 -26.95 -4.08
CA PRO A 15 2.50 -27.51 -3.58
C PRO A 15 1.90 -28.47 -4.61
N GLN A 16 1.50 -29.67 -4.19
CA GLN A 16 0.67 -30.50 -5.05
C GLN A 16 -0.55 -29.65 -5.39
N TRP A 17 -0.70 -29.29 -6.67
CA TRP A 17 -1.94 -28.72 -7.18
C TRP A 17 -2.98 -29.83 -7.16
N THR A 18 -3.52 -30.14 -5.98
CA THR A 18 -4.84 -30.73 -5.90
C THR A 18 -5.79 -29.60 -6.19
N LEU A 19 -6.21 -29.48 -7.46
CA LEU A 19 -7.49 -28.86 -7.76
C LEU A 19 -8.51 -29.58 -6.87
N GLN A 20 -8.90 -28.97 -5.74
CA GLN A 20 -9.95 -29.48 -4.85
C GLN A 20 -11.30 -29.29 -5.55
N TYR A 21 -11.51 -30.01 -6.64
CA TYR A 21 -12.78 -30.06 -7.34
C TYR A 21 -12.98 -31.50 -7.80
N GLU A 22 -13.49 -32.33 -6.88
CA GLU A 22 -14.27 -33.50 -7.26
C GLU A 22 -15.54 -32.99 -7.97
N PHE A 23 -15.48 -32.81 -9.28
CA PHE A 23 -16.68 -32.62 -10.07
C PHE A 23 -16.67 -33.58 -11.25
N SER A 24 -17.69 -34.44 -11.28
CA SER A 24 -18.10 -35.23 -12.44
C SER A 24 -18.66 -34.36 -13.58
N ILE A 25 -18.19 -33.11 -13.71
CA ILE A 25 -18.57 -32.11 -14.71
C ILE A 25 -17.26 -31.52 -15.26
N VAL A 26 -17.00 -31.72 -16.56
CA VAL A 26 -15.82 -31.18 -17.24
C VAL A 26 -15.97 -29.66 -17.37
N VAL A 27 -15.47 -28.90 -16.40
CA VAL A 27 -15.39 -27.45 -16.47
C VAL A 27 -14.26 -27.08 -17.43
N LYS A 28 -14.55 -26.28 -18.45
CA LYS A 28 -13.52 -25.72 -19.34
C LYS A 28 -12.76 -24.63 -18.59
N THR A 29 -11.51 -24.91 -18.24
CA THR A 29 -10.67 -23.98 -17.47
C THR A 29 -9.66 -23.28 -18.38
N LEU A 30 -9.56 -21.95 -18.26
CA LEU A 30 -8.50 -21.12 -18.84
C LEU A 30 -7.53 -20.73 -17.72
N VAL A 31 -6.24 -21.02 -17.91
CA VAL A 31 -5.16 -20.60 -17.01
C VAL A 31 -4.37 -19.49 -17.71
N ILE A 32 -4.20 -18.34 -17.06
CA ILE A 32 -3.38 -17.24 -17.55
C ILE A 32 -2.12 -17.20 -16.69
N LEU A 33 -0.97 -17.43 -17.32
CA LEU A 33 0.35 -17.28 -16.72
C LEU A 33 0.92 -15.95 -17.22
N ASP A 34 0.83 -14.93 -16.38
CA ASP A 34 1.35 -13.61 -16.70
C ASP A 34 2.84 -13.50 -16.37
N ASP A 35 3.56 -12.69 -17.14
CA ASP A 35 4.99 -12.40 -17.03
C ASP A 35 5.91 -13.60 -16.73
N VAL A 36 5.93 -14.59 -17.63
CA VAL A 36 6.78 -15.79 -17.46
C VAL A 36 8.22 -15.53 -17.91
N TRP A 37 9.21 -15.83 -17.07
CA TRP A 37 10.64 -15.59 -17.33
C TRP A 37 11.43 -16.84 -17.75
N SER A 38 10.93 -18.05 -17.48
CA SER A 38 11.68 -19.30 -17.68
C SER A 38 10.86 -20.41 -18.32
N VAL A 39 11.44 -21.05 -19.35
CA VAL A 39 10.88 -22.23 -20.03
C VAL A 39 10.76 -23.42 -19.08
N SER A 40 11.76 -23.66 -18.24
CA SER A 40 11.78 -24.84 -17.37
C SER A 40 10.66 -24.82 -16.34
N VAL A 41 10.35 -23.64 -15.79
CA VAL A 41 9.23 -23.42 -14.87
C VAL A 41 7.90 -23.62 -15.59
N LEU A 42 7.78 -23.12 -16.81
CA LEU A 42 6.58 -23.25 -17.63
C LEU A 42 6.26 -24.73 -17.95
N GLU A 43 7.25 -25.51 -18.35
CA GLU A 43 7.08 -26.94 -18.67
C GLU A 43 6.61 -27.73 -17.45
N GLN A 44 7.20 -27.46 -16.28
CA GLN A 44 6.79 -28.09 -15.02
C GLN A 44 5.35 -27.73 -14.65
N LEU A 45 4.96 -26.45 -14.76
CA LEU A 45 3.60 -26.00 -14.46
C LEU A 45 2.56 -26.64 -15.39
N ILE A 46 2.78 -26.58 -16.71
CA ILE A 46 1.83 -27.11 -17.69
C ILE A 46 1.62 -28.62 -17.53
N SER A 47 2.68 -29.37 -17.20
CA SER A 47 2.58 -30.82 -16.98
C SER A 47 1.64 -31.20 -15.81
N ARG A 48 1.38 -30.26 -14.89
CA ARG A 48 0.58 -30.47 -13.67
C ARG A 48 -0.88 -30.03 -13.80
N ILE A 49 -1.28 -29.39 -14.90
CA ILE A 49 -2.66 -28.92 -15.13
C ILE A 49 -3.27 -29.47 -16.44
N PRO A 50 -3.34 -30.81 -16.59
CA PRO A 50 -3.87 -31.41 -17.81
C PRO A 50 -5.35 -31.04 -18.04
N GLY A 51 -5.70 -30.77 -19.30
CA GLY A 51 -7.09 -30.44 -19.70
C GLY A 51 -7.48 -28.96 -19.64
N CYS A 52 -6.58 -28.08 -19.18
CA CYS A 52 -6.79 -26.64 -19.23
C CYS A 52 -6.29 -26.03 -20.56
N LYS A 53 -6.89 -24.91 -20.98
CA LYS A 53 -6.29 -24.05 -22.01
C LYS A 53 -5.39 -23.05 -21.29
N THR A 54 -4.15 -22.90 -21.70
CA THR A 54 -3.19 -21.99 -21.05
C THR A 54 -2.83 -20.85 -21.98
N LEU A 55 -2.94 -19.61 -21.49
CA LEU A 55 -2.39 -18.40 -22.10
C LEU A 55 -1.13 -18.03 -21.32
N VAL A 56 -0.01 -17.85 -22.03
CA VAL A 56 1.26 -17.44 -21.43
C VAL A 56 1.61 -16.07 -21.98
N VAL A 57 1.81 -15.09 -21.11
CA VAL A 57 2.30 -13.76 -21.46
C VAL A 57 3.76 -13.69 -21.01
N SER A 58 4.64 -13.23 -21.90
CA SER A 58 6.08 -13.13 -21.62
C SER A 58 6.74 -12.10 -22.53
N ARG A 59 7.81 -11.49 -22.02
CA ARG A 59 8.74 -10.66 -22.81
C ARG A 59 9.62 -11.50 -23.75
N PHE A 60 9.70 -12.81 -23.54
CA PHE A 60 10.56 -13.72 -24.29
C PHE A 60 9.77 -14.67 -25.19
N LYS A 61 10.33 -14.94 -26.37
CA LYS A 61 9.82 -15.99 -27.25
C LYS A 61 10.39 -17.33 -26.82
N PHE A 62 9.57 -18.13 -26.16
CA PHE A 62 9.93 -19.48 -25.77
C PHE A 62 9.76 -20.45 -26.94
N SER A 63 10.80 -21.22 -27.24
CA SER A 63 10.74 -22.36 -28.15
C SER A 63 10.66 -23.64 -27.32
N SER A 64 9.47 -24.04 -26.95
CA SER A 64 9.22 -25.25 -26.15
C SER A 64 8.06 -26.07 -26.73
N PRO A 65 8.15 -27.41 -26.69
CA PRO A 65 7.09 -28.29 -27.19
C PRO A 65 5.76 -28.13 -26.46
N VAL A 66 5.74 -27.53 -25.26
CA VAL A 66 4.47 -27.25 -24.54
C VAL A 66 3.71 -26.05 -25.09
N ILE A 67 4.32 -25.24 -25.97
CA ILE A 67 3.70 -24.05 -26.56
C ILE A 67 3.14 -24.40 -27.95
N GLY A 68 1.81 -24.46 -28.05
CA GLY A 68 1.14 -24.81 -29.31
C GLY A 68 1.03 -23.65 -30.32
N ARG A 69 0.85 -22.42 -29.85
CA ARG A 69 0.77 -21.21 -30.68
C ARG A 69 1.40 -20.02 -29.96
N THR A 70 2.10 -19.20 -30.71
CA THR A 70 2.67 -17.93 -30.24
C THR A 70 1.99 -16.79 -30.98
N TYR A 71 1.59 -15.76 -30.24
CA TYR A 71 1.08 -14.51 -30.78
C TYR A 71 2.02 -13.39 -30.34
N GLU A 72 2.67 -12.72 -31.28
CA GLU A 72 3.51 -11.57 -31.01
C GLU A 72 2.63 -10.32 -31.02
N ILE A 73 2.61 -9.57 -29.91
CA ILE A 73 1.82 -8.35 -29.80
C ILE A 73 2.47 -7.27 -30.66
N GLU A 74 1.73 -6.79 -31.65
CA GLU A 74 2.18 -5.71 -32.53
C GLU A 74 2.10 -4.35 -31.85
N LEU A 75 2.95 -3.41 -32.29
CA LEU A 75 2.87 -2.01 -31.89
C LEU A 75 1.57 -1.38 -32.40
N LEU A 76 1.00 -0.44 -31.63
CA LEU A 76 -0.25 0.27 -31.97
C LEU A 76 -0.18 0.90 -33.35
N ARG A 77 -1.25 0.91 -34.14
CA ARG A 77 -1.25 1.65 -35.42
C ARG A 77 -1.08 3.15 -35.21
N GLU A 78 -0.79 3.90 -36.28
CA GLU A 78 -0.57 5.36 -36.19
C GLU A 78 -1.82 6.10 -35.69
N ASP A 79 -3.00 5.70 -36.18
CA ASP A 79 -4.30 6.22 -35.74
C ASP A 79 -4.57 5.92 -34.26
N GLU A 80 -4.29 4.69 -33.83
CA GLU A 80 -4.42 4.27 -32.43
C GLU A 80 -3.43 5.01 -31.52
N SER A 81 -2.19 5.18 -31.97
CA SER A 81 -1.14 5.87 -31.23
C SER A 81 -1.50 7.34 -31.01
N LEU A 82 -1.95 8.03 -32.07
CA LEU A 82 -2.39 9.41 -31.98
C LEU A 82 -3.62 9.55 -31.08
N SER A 83 -4.59 8.64 -31.22
CA SER A 83 -5.80 8.61 -30.40
C SER A 83 -5.47 8.45 -28.90
N LEU A 84 -4.64 7.46 -28.55
CA LEU A 84 -4.22 7.19 -27.18
C LEU A 84 -3.43 8.34 -26.56
N PHE A 85 -2.52 8.93 -27.35
CA PHE A 85 -1.77 10.10 -26.91
C PHE A 85 -2.69 11.30 -26.67
N CYS A 86 -3.61 11.59 -27.60
CA CYS A 86 -4.56 12.68 -27.44
C CYS A 86 -5.45 12.47 -26.21
N HIS A 87 -5.89 11.23 -25.97
CA HIS A 87 -6.68 10.90 -24.79
C HIS A 87 -5.94 11.28 -23.51
N SER A 88 -4.65 10.94 -23.45
CA SER A 88 -3.80 11.20 -22.29
C SER A 88 -3.46 12.68 -22.12
N ALA A 89 -3.19 13.40 -23.22
CA ALA A 89 -2.76 14.80 -23.21
C ALA A 89 -3.91 15.82 -23.14
N PHE A 90 -5.09 15.48 -23.67
CA PHE A 90 -6.20 16.42 -23.85
C PHE A 90 -7.55 15.91 -23.32
N GLY A 91 -7.63 14.69 -22.79
CA GLY A 91 -8.89 14.08 -22.33
C GLY A 91 -9.86 13.73 -23.47
N ARG A 92 -9.38 13.65 -24.71
CA ARG A 92 -10.18 13.33 -25.91
C ARG A 92 -9.37 12.55 -26.93
N ASN A 93 -10.03 11.78 -27.78
CA ASN A 93 -9.36 10.86 -28.71
C ASN A 93 -8.86 11.52 -30.02
N SER A 94 -8.86 12.86 -30.11
CA SER A 94 -8.47 13.60 -31.30
C SER A 94 -7.77 14.91 -30.96
N ILE A 95 -7.03 15.46 -31.94
CA ILE A 95 -6.28 16.70 -31.78
C ILE A 95 -7.28 17.88 -31.63
N PRO A 96 -7.10 18.75 -30.62
CA PRO A 96 -7.89 19.98 -30.47
C PRO A 96 -7.88 20.89 -31.70
N PHE A 97 -9.04 21.44 -32.07
CA PHE A 97 -9.15 22.51 -33.06
C PHE A 97 -8.45 23.77 -32.52
N GLY A 98 -7.21 24.03 -32.98
CA GLY A 98 -6.35 25.13 -32.51
C GLY A 98 -5.01 24.69 -31.93
N ALA A 99 -4.79 23.39 -31.72
CA ALA A 99 -3.47 22.88 -31.33
C ALA A 99 -2.56 22.69 -32.56
N ASN A 100 -1.24 22.76 -32.34
CA ASN A 100 -0.24 22.54 -33.38
C ASN A 100 -0.15 21.05 -33.76
N GLU A 101 -0.97 20.64 -34.74
CA GLU A 101 -1.07 19.26 -35.21
C GLU A 101 0.28 18.65 -35.62
N ASN A 102 1.13 19.43 -36.30
CA ASN A 102 2.43 18.96 -36.75
C ASN A 102 3.36 18.67 -35.56
N LEU A 103 3.39 19.55 -34.57
CA LEU A 103 4.18 19.33 -33.36
C LEU A 103 3.70 18.11 -32.58
N ILE A 104 2.38 17.93 -32.45
CA ILE A 104 1.78 16.78 -31.75
C ILE A 104 2.16 15.48 -32.45
N LYS A 105 1.98 15.40 -33.78
CA LYS A 105 2.36 14.22 -34.57
C LYS A 105 3.85 13.89 -34.41
N GLN A 106 4.73 14.90 -34.48
CA GLN A 106 6.17 14.70 -34.26
C GLN A 106 6.50 14.14 -32.87
N VAL A 107 5.80 14.56 -31.82
CA VAL A 107 5.99 14.00 -30.47
C VAL A 107 5.48 12.55 -30.41
N VAL A 108 4.31 12.28 -30.99
CA VAL A 108 3.71 10.92 -31.05
C VAL A 108 4.64 9.95 -31.79
N ASP A 109 5.21 10.36 -32.92
CA ASP A 109 6.15 9.56 -33.71
C ASP A 109 7.42 9.22 -32.92
N GLU A 110 7.81 10.08 -31.99
CA GLU A 110 8.94 9.84 -31.10
C GLU A 110 8.62 8.93 -29.90
N CYS A 111 7.35 8.67 -29.61
CA CYS A 111 6.94 7.64 -28.67
C CYS A 111 7.02 6.22 -29.26
N LYS A 112 7.39 6.09 -30.54
CA LYS A 112 7.62 4.82 -31.26
C LYS A 112 6.48 3.80 -31.10
N ARG A 113 5.24 4.29 -31.09
CA ARG A 113 4.01 3.49 -31.05
C ARG A 113 3.86 2.61 -29.78
N LEU A 114 4.61 2.91 -28.72
CA LEU A 114 4.57 2.20 -27.44
C LEU A 114 3.45 2.75 -26.56
N PRO A 115 2.45 1.95 -26.15
CA PRO A 115 1.29 2.43 -25.39
C PRO A 115 1.66 3.18 -24.10
N LEU A 116 2.60 2.64 -23.30
CA LEU A 116 3.00 3.25 -22.05
C LEU A 116 3.71 4.59 -22.26
N ALA A 117 4.62 4.68 -23.24
CA ALA A 117 5.31 5.92 -23.56
C ALA A 117 4.31 6.99 -24.03
N LEU A 118 3.34 6.63 -24.88
CA LEU A 118 2.28 7.53 -25.34
C LEU A 118 1.44 8.06 -24.16
N LYS A 119 1.02 7.19 -23.24
CA LYS A 119 0.23 7.57 -22.06
C LYS A 119 0.98 8.51 -21.12
N VAL A 120 2.22 8.16 -20.81
CA VAL A 120 3.05 8.88 -19.82
C VAL A 120 3.53 10.23 -20.38
N ILE A 121 4.05 10.25 -21.62
CA ILE A 121 4.51 11.49 -22.25
C ILE A 121 3.30 12.40 -22.52
N GLY A 122 2.20 11.85 -23.05
CA GLY A 122 0.97 12.61 -23.29
C GLY A 122 0.45 13.27 -22.00
N ALA A 123 0.31 12.50 -20.92
CA ALA A 123 -0.14 13.03 -19.64
C ALA A 123 0.85 14.05 -19.02
N SER A 124 2.16 13.88 -19.23
CA SER A 124 3.16 14.86 -18.76
C SER A 124 3.05 16.23 -19.44
N LEU A 125 2.53 16.27 -20.68
CA LEU A 125 2.36 17.47 -21.49
C LEU A 125 0.97 18.10 -21.37
N ARG A 126 0.06 17.46 -20.62
CA ARG A 126 -1.27 17.99 -20.34
C ARG A 126 -1.16 19.38 -19.69
N ASP A 127 -1.98 20.30 -20.20
CA ASP A 127 -2.06 21.70 -19.76
C ASP A 127 -0.72 22.48 -19.84
N GLN A 128 0.30 21.93 -20.53
CA GLN A 128 1.58 22.61 -20.72
C GLN A 128 1.57 23.55 -21.93
N PRO A 129 2.22 24.73 -21.85
CA PRO A 129 2.40 25.62 -22.99
C PRO A 129 3.17 24.98 -24.14
N GLU A 130 2.92 25.38 -25.39
CA GLU A 130 3.54 24.83 -26.61
C GLU A 130 5.09 24.79 -26.59
N LYS A 131 5.73 25.69 -25.84
CA LYS A 131 7.20 25.66 -25.63
C LYS A 131 7.67 24.36 -24.97
N PHE A 132 6.90 23.80 -24.02
CA PHE A 132 7.21 22.52 -23.38
C PHE A 132 7.10 21.36 -24.36
N TRP A 133 6.10 21.39 -25.25
CA TRP A 133 5.93 20.42 -26.32
C TRP A 133 7.09 20.44 -27.31
N THR A 134 7.55 21.64 -27.68
CA THR A 134 8.72 21.82 -28.54
C THR A 134 9.99 21.29 -27.87
N SER A 135 10.17 21.58 -26.58
CA SER A 135 11.27 21.03 -25.78
C SER A 135 11.20 19.50 -25.71
N ALA A 136 10.01 18.93 -25.47
CA ALA A 136 9.79 17.49 -25.42
C ALA A 136 10.22 16.81 -26.71
N LYS A 137 9.75 17.32 -27.86
CA LYS A 137 10.17 16.85 -29.18
C LYS A 137 11.69 16.87 -29.32
N ASN A 138 12.33 18.00 -29.05
CA ASN A 138 13.77 18.16 -29.25
C ASN A 138 14.59 17.21 -28.37
N ARG A 139 14.10 16.88 -27.18
CA ARG A 139 14.77 15.96 -26.27
C ARG A 139 14.57 14.50 -26.68
N LEU A 140 13.35 14.13 -27.10
CA LEU A 140 13.07 12.79 -27.63
C LEU A 140 13.85 12.52 -28.93
N LEU A 141 14.00 13.51 -29.80
CA LEU A 141 14.83 13.43 -31.01
C LEU A 141 16.32 13.20 -30.72
N ARG A 142 16.80 13.64 -29.55
CA ARG A 142 18.19 13.41 -29.11
C ARG A 142 18.38 12.00 -28.55
N SER A 143 17.31 11.29 -28.23
CA SER A 143 17.38 9.90 -27.76
C SER A 143 17.76 8.97 -28.92
N GLN A 144 18.71 8.06 -28.69
CA GLN A 144 19.18 7.13 -29.72
C GLN A 144 18.03 6.24 -30.29
N PRO A 145 18.16 5.73 -31.54
CA PRO A 145 17.25 4.74 -32.09
C PRO A 145 17.29 3.46 -31.26
N ILE A 146 16.14 2.80 -31.12
CA ILE A 146 16.01 1.58 -30.34
C ILE A 146 16.82 0.45 -31.01
N CYS A 147 17.92 0.02 -30.39
CA CYS A 147 18.80 -1.09 -30.81
C CYS A 147 18.77 -2.19 -29.72
N GLU A 148 19.45 -3.32 -29.91
CA GLU A 148 19.42 -4.54 -29.07
C GLU A 148 19.61 -4.33 -27.55
N SER A 149 20.03 -3.14 -27.08
CA SER A 149 19.87 -2.66 -25.69
C SER A 149 18.53 -1.91 -25.45
N HIS A 150 17.41 -2.50 -25.84
CA HIS A 150 16.08 -1.89 -25.92
C HIS A 150 15.62 -1.20 -24.62
N GLU A 151 15.98 -1.73 -23.44
CA GLU A 151 15.46 -1.28 -22.15
C GLU A 151 16.00 0.10 -21.73
N VAL A 152 17.33 0.30 -21.74
CA VAL A 152 17.93 1.57 -21.28
C VAL A 152 17.51 2.74 -22.18
N GLN A 153 17.37 2.50 -23.48
CA GLN A 153 16.93 3.51 -24.43
C GLN A 153 15.44 3.87 -24.24
N LEU A 154 14.60 2.90 -23.86
CA LEU A 154 13.22 3.16 -23.44
C LEU A 154 13.18 4.00 -22.16
N LEU A 155 13.97 3.64 -21.15
CA LEU A 155 14.03 4.39 -19.88
C LEU A 155 14.48 5.85 -20.10
N GLU A 156 15.49 6.11 -20.93
CA GLU A 156 15.92 7.48 -21.24
C GLU A 156 14.87 8.28 -22.03
N ARG A 157 14.03 7.64 -22.85
CA ARG A 157 12.88 8.31 -23.48
C ARG A 157 11.81 8.67 -22.44
N MET A 158 11.50 7.73 -21.55
CA MET A 158 10.51 7.93 -20.49
C MET A 158 10.96 8.93 -19.43
N LYS A 159 12.27 9.08 -19.20
CA LYS A 159 12.84 10.09 -18.28
C LYS A 159 12.27 11.49 -18.47
N LEU A 160 11.92 11.85 -19.71
CA LEU A 160 11.37 13.16 -20.02
C LEU A 160 10.13 13.52 -19.19
N SER A 161 9.25 12.56 -18.91
CA SER A 161 8.06 12.78 -18.09
C SER A 161 8.42 13.12 -16.63
N ILE A 162 9.55 12.60 -16.15
CA ILE A 162 10.07 12.79 -14.79
C ILE A 162 10.77 14.15 -14.65
N ASP A 163 11.44 14.62 -15.70
CA ASP A 163 12.14 15.91 -15.68
C ASP A 163 11.17 17.10 -15.62
N TYR A 164 9.93 16.94 -16.10
CA TYR A 164 8.89 17.97 -16.00
C TYR A 164 8.15 17.99 -14.66
N LEU A 165 8.42 17.02 -13.77
CA LEU A 165 7.87 17.04 -12.42
C LEU A 165 8.56 18.10 -11.57
N LYS A 166 7.79 18.69 -10.64
CA LYS A 166 8.35 19.47 -9.53
C LYS A 166 9.28 18.59 -8.70
N GLU A 167 10.25 19.20 -8.03
CA GLU A 167 11.28 18.48 -7.27
C GLU A 167 10.71 17.49 -6.26
N LYS A 168 9.80 17.91 -5.37
CA LYS A 168 9.16 17.00 -4.40
C LYS A 168 8.41 15.84 -5.05
N VAL A 169 7.62 16.12 -6.11
CA VAL A 169 6.85 15.10 -6.85
C VAL A 169 7.79 14.10 -7.52
N ARG A 170 8.91 14.58 -8.06
CA ARG A 170 9.96 13.73 -8.64
C ARG A 170 10.58 12.81 -7.60
N GLU A 171 10.93 13.35 -6.43
CA GLU A 171 11.51 12.52 -5.36
C GLU A 171 10.53 11.46 -4.85
N CYS A 172 9.25 11.81 -4.69
CA CYS A 172 8.20 10.86 -4.34
C CYS A 172 8.03 9.74 -5.38
N PHE A 173 8.10 10.07 -6.68
CA PHE A 173 8.12 9.07 -7.75
C PHE A 173 9.33 8.13 -7.65
N LEU A 174 10.53 8.67 -7.37
CA LEU A 174 11.74 7.86 -7.24
C LEU A 174 11.68 6.92 -6.03
N ASP A 175 11.00 7.31 -4.95
CA ASP A 175 10.81 6.47 -3.77
C ASP A 175 9.98 5.22 -4.05
N LEU A 176 9.08 5.25 -5.04
CA LEU A 176 8.27 4.09 -5.43
C LEU A 176 9.13 2.90 -5.88
N GLY A 177 10.34 3.15 -6.40
CA GLY A 177 11.30 2.10 -6.75
C GLY A 177 11.75 1.24 -5.56
N SER A 178 11.45 1.68 -4.32
CA SER A 178 11.77 0.97 -3.08
C SER A 178 10.84 -0.20 -2.80
N PHE A 179 9.73 -0.32 -3.52
CA PHE A 179 8.80 -1.44 -3.37
C PHE A 179 9.07 -2.50 -4.45
N PRO A 180 8.77 -3.78 -4.19
CA PRO A 180 8.89 -4.83 -5.19
C PRO A 180 7.89 -4.68 -6.34
N GLU A 181 8.25 -5.27 -7.48
CA GLU A 181 7.42 -5.38 -8.68
C GLU A 181 6.14 -6.17 -8.39
N ASP A 182 5.04 -5.85 -9.08
CA ASP A 182 3.72 -6.51 -8.97
C ASP A 182 3.10 -6.57 -7.57
N LYS A 183 3.62 -5.80 -6.61
CA LYS A 183 3.03 -5.71 -5.27
C LYS A 183 2.21 -4.44 -5.15
N LYS A 184 0.99 -4.62 -4.62
CA LYS A 184 0.14 -3.53 -4.16
C LYS A 184 0.84 -2.88 -2.97
N ILE A 185 1.10 -1.59 -3.06
CA ILE A 185 1.68 -0.79 -1.98
C ILE A 185 0.52 -0.19 -1.19
N PRO A 186 0.35 -0.50 0.11
CA PRO A 186 -0.66 0.14 0.92
C PRO A 186 -0.42 1.66 0.94
N LEU A 187 -1.46 2.45 0.64
CA LEU A 187 -1.30 3.90 0.50
C LEU A 187 -0.76 4.55 1.80
N ASP A 188 -1.18 4.04 2.95
CA ASP A 188 -0.76 4.53 4.26
C ASP A 188 0.75 4.39 4.51
N VAL A 189 1.37 3.31 4.00
CA VAL A 189 2.83 3.13 4.03
C VAL A 189 3.51 4.24 3.23
N LEU A 190 3.01 4.47 2.03
CA LEU A 190 3.62 5.41 1.09
C LEU A 190 3.53 6.84 1.60
N ILE A 191 2.35 7.26 2.09
CA ILE A 191 2.15 8.57 2.70
C ILE A 191 3.07 8.72 3.91
N SER A 192 3.11 7.74 4.80
CA SER A 192 3.96 7.80 5.99
C SER A 192 5.44 7.94 5.66
N ILE A 193 5.93 7.25 4.63
CA ILE A 193 7.32 7.38 4.15
C ILE A 193 7.57 8.79 3.62
N TRP A 194 6.68 9.34 2.79
CA TRP A 194 6.87 10.66 2.19
C TRP A 194 6.81 11.78 3.23
N VAL A 195 5.92 11.70 4.21
CA VAL A 195 5.85 12.62 5.35
C VAL A 195 7.19 12.64 6.11
N GLU A 196 7.76 11.46 6.38
CA GLU A 196 9.00 11.38 7.17
C GLU A 196 10.26 11.76 6.39
N LEU A 197 10.33 11.47 5.08
CA LEU A 197 11.48 11.76 4.22
C LEU A 197 11.51 13.19 3.68
N HIS A 198 10.36 13.73 3.28
CA HIS A 198 10.27 15.00 2.55
C HIS A 198 9.76 16.17 3.39
N ASP A 199 9.46 15.93 4.67
CA ASP A 199 8.97 16.93 5.63
C ASP A 199 7.73 17.66 5.08
N ILE A 200 6.76 16.85 4.64
CA ILE A 200 5.46 17.29 4.12
C ILE A 200 4.33 16.78 5.01
N ASP A 201 3.15 17.42 4.97
CA ASP A 201 1.96 16.91 5.64
C ASP A 201 1.25 15.83 4.80
N GLU A 202 0.28 15.13 5.40
CA GLU A 202 -0.43 14.05 4.74
C GLU A 202 -1.26 14.55 3.55
N GLU A 203 -1.79 15.78 3.64
CA GLU A 203 -2.54 16.43 2.57
C GLU A 203 -1.67 16.75 1.35
N GLU A 204 -0.47 17.28 1.54
CA GLU A 204 0.52 17.50 0.46
C GLU A 204 0.97 16.15 -0.13
N ALA A 205 1.24 15.14 0.70
CA ALA A 205 1.59 13.79 0.25
C ALA A 205 0.48 13.16 -0.62
N PHE A 206 -0.78 13.28 -0.20
CA PHE A 206 -1.93 12.81 -0.97
C PHE A 206 -2.12 13.61 -2.27
N ALA A 207 -1.90 14.93 -2.26
CA ALA A 207 -1.93 15.73 -3.48
C ALA A 207 -0.86 15.31 -4.49
N ILE A 208 0.36 14.99 -4.03
CA ILE A 208 1.45 14.45 -4.86
C ILE A 208 1.05 13.10 -5.46
N LEU A 209 0.44 12.22 -4.66
CA LEU A 209 -0.06 10.93 -5.13
C LEU A 209 -1.04 11.09 -6.30
N ILE A 210 -2.02 11.99 -6.16
CA ILE A 210 -3.01 12.28 -7.20
C ILE A 210 -2.32 12.85 -8.45
N GLU A 211 -1.36 13.78 -8.28
CA GLU A 211 -0.59 14.33 -9.41
C GLU A 211 0.17 13.23 -10.17
N LEU A 212 0.78 12.27 -9.47
CA LEU A 212 1.45 11.13 -10.09
C LEU A 212 0.47 10.20 -10.83
N ALA A 213 -0.71 9.95 -10.25
CA ALA A 213 -1.77 9.16 -10.88
C ALA A 213 -2.27 9.83 -12.17
N ASP A 214 -2.55 11.13 -12.13
CA ASP A 214 -3.00 11.91 -13.29
C ASP A 214 -1.98 11.93 -14.43
N LYS A 215 -0.69 11.83 -14.09
CA LYS A 215 0.43 11.71 -15.03
C LYS A 215 0.69 10.29 -15.50
N ASN A 216 -0.15 9.32 -15.12
CA ASN A 216 0.00 7.90 -15.41
C ASN A 216 1.35 7.31 -14.91
N LEU A 217 1.92 7.86 -13.84
CA LEU A 217 3.19 7.40 -13.25
C LEU A 217 3.00 6.36 -12.14
N LEU A 218 1.76 6.21 -11.67
CA LEU A 218 1.27 5.15 -10.80
C LEU A 218 -0.21 4.93 -11.08
N THR A 219 -0.75 3.81 -10.60
CA THR A 219 -2.18 3.52 -10.66
C THR A 219 -2.73 3.45 -9.24
N LEU A 220 -3.82 4.16 -9.00
CA LEU A 220 -4.59 4.02 -7.77
C LEU A 220 -5.56 2.86 -7.95
N VAL A 221 -5.29 1.79 -7.23
CA VAL A 221 -6.20 0.66 -7.09
C VAL A 221 -7.09 0.98 -5.90
N LYS A 222 -8.26 1.53 -6.21
CA LYS A 222 -9.31 1.73 -5.21
C LYS A 222 -10.02 0.41 -5.00
N ASP A 223 -10.06 -0.06 -3.76
CA ASP A 223 -11.16 -0.93 -3.34
C ASP A 223 -12.46 -0.10 -3.37
N ALA A 224 -13.62 -0.75 -3.42
CA ALA A 224 -14.91 -0.19 -3.86
C ALA A 224 -15.47 1.00 -3.05
N ARG A 225 -14.70 1.61 -2.13
CA ARG A 225 -15.15 2.57 -1.13
C ARG A 225 -14.10 3.63 -0.80
N SER A 226 -13.85 4.66 -1.62
CA SER A 226 -13.06 5.82 -1.12
C SER A 226 -13.06 7.10 -1.96
N GLY A 227 -13.12 8.24 -1.25
CA GLY A 227 -12.91 9.61 -1.76
C GLY A 227 -13.22 10.78 -0.81
N ASP A 228 -13.28 10.59 0.52
CA ASP A 228 -13.67 11.64 1.49
C ASP A 228 -12.56 11.88 2.55
N MET A 229 -12.55 13.02 3.24
CA MET A 229 -11.54 13.43 4.24
C MET A 229 -11.31 12.42 5.37
N TYR A 230 -12.29 11.55 5.63
CA TYR A 230 -12.23 10.49 6.63
C TYR A 230 -11.95 9.10 6.04
N SER A 231 -11.69 8.97 4.73
CA SER A 231 -11.47 7.67 4.08
C SER A 231 -10.25 6.97 4.66
N SER A 232 -10.41 5.68 4.92
CA SER A 232 -9.30 4.82 5.31
C SER A 232 -8.36 4.64 4.13
N TYR A 233 -7.09 5.05 4.27
CA TYR A 233 -6.08 4.73 3.25
C TYR A 233 -5.81 3.21 3.14
N TYR A 234 -6.34 2.39 4.06
CA TYR A 234 -6.19 0.93 4.04
C TYR A 234 -6.95 0.24 2.90
N GLU A 235 -7.97 0.91 2.34
CA GLU A 235 -8.76 0.40 1.22
C GLU A 235 -8.24 0.88 -0.14
N ILE A 236 -7.14 1.64 -0.14
CA ILE A 236 -6.50 2.12 -1.36
C ILE A 236 -5.09 1.55 -1.40
N SER A 237 -4.79 0.89 -2.51
CA SER A 237 -3.43 0.48 -2.81
C SER A 237 -2.92 1.19 -4.06
N VAL A 238 -1.62 1.35 -4.11
CA VAL A 238 -0.91 1.90 -5.26
C VAL A 238 -0.23 0.75 -5.97
N SER A 239 -0.37 0.69 -7.30
CA SER A 239 0.48 -0.16 -8.13
C SER A 239 1.32 0.72 -9.06
N GLN A 240 2.55 0.29 -9.30
CA GLN A 240 3.44 0.93 -10.25
C GLN A 240 3.78 -0.06 -11.34
N HIS A 241 3.68 0.36 -12.60
CA HIS A 241 4.09 -0.45 -13.73
C HIS A 241 5.61 -0.70 -13.68
N ASP A 242 6.03 -1.92 -13.97
CA ASP A 242 7.43 -2.38 -13.90
C ASP A 242 8.41 -1.47 -14.62
N VAL A 243 8.10 -1.02 -15.84
CA VAL A 243 8.96 -0.10 -16.60
C VAL A 243 9.12 1.26 -15.88
N LEU A 244 8.10 1.73 -15.17
CA LEU A 244 8.17 2.97 -14.38
C LEU A 244 8.97 2.75 -13.09
N ARG A 245 8.85 1.57 -12.48
CA ARG A 245 9.66 1.15 -11.35
C ARG A 245 11.14 1.05 -11.74
N ASP A 246 11.44 0.42 -12.87
CA ASP A 246 12.78 0.32 -13.45
C ASP A 246 13.33 1.70 -13.81
N LEU A 247 12.49 2.62 -14.30
CA LEU A 247 12.87 4.01 -14.50
C LEU A 247 13.28 4.68 -13.19
N ALA A 248 12.51 4.51 -12.11
CA ALA A 248 12.84 5.05 -10.80
C ALA A 248 14.18 4.49 -10.27
N ILE A 249 14.41 3.18 -10.42
CA ILE A 249 15.65 2.51 -10.04
C ILE A 249 16.83 3.00 -10.89
N HIS A 250 16.68 3.07 -12.21
CA HIS A 250 17.69 3.55 -13.15
C HIS A 250 18.11 4.98 -12.85
N LEU A 251 17.15 5.87 -12.59
CA LEU A 251 17.43 7.25 -12.22
C LEU A 251 18.11 7.37 -10.85
N SER A 252 17.81 6.47 -9.91
CA SER A 252 18.42 6.44 -8.58
C SER A 252 19.84 5.86 -8.57
N ASN A 253 20.21 5.05 -9.56
CA ASN A 253 21.48 4.33 -9.62
C ASN A 253 22.60 5.03 -10.39
N ARG A 254 22.45 6.31 -10.74
CA ARG A 254 23.43 7.06 -11.54
C ARG A 254 24.77 7.33 -10.83
N GLU A 255 24.74 7.39 -9.51
CA GLU A 255 25.93 7.64 -8.68
C GLU A 255 26.58 6.33 -8.21
N SER A 256 27.81 6.43 -7.72
CA SER A 256 28.47 5.30 -7.06
C SER A 256 27.66 4.84 -5.85
N ILE A 257 27.75 3.56 -5.53
CA ILE A 257 26.82 2.90 -4.61
C ILE A 257 26.71 3.57 -3.23
N ASN A 258 27.83 3.98 -2.63
CA ASN A 258 27.85 4.68 -1.34
C ASN A 258 27.32 6.12 -1.41
N GLN A 259 27.20 6.73 -2.59
CA GLN A 259 26.70 8.09 -2.76
C GLN A 259 25.20 8.13 -3.05
N ARG A 260 24.62 7.02 -3.51
CA ARG A 260 23.20 6.95 -3.88
C ARG A 260 22.31 7.39 -2.71
N ARG A 261 21.41 8.33 -2.99
CA ARG A 261 20.36 8.76 -2.05
C ARG A 261 19.37 7.63 -1.73
N ARG A 262 19.15 6.71 -2.67
CA ARG A 262 18.29 5.53 -2.52
C ARG A 262 19.12 4.28 -2.77
N LEU A 263 19.26 3.44 -1.75
CA LEU A 263 19.93 2.16 -1.88
C LEU A 263 18.87 1.06 -1.98
N LEU A 264 18.60 0.63 -3.20
CA LEU A 264 17.50 -0.26 -3.53
C LEU A 264 18.03 -1.62 -3.96
N MET A 265 17.64 -2.66 -3.24
CA MET A 265 18.02 -4.05 -3.53
C MET A 265 16.88 -4.77 -4.25
N ALA A 266 17.17 -5.29 -5.44
CA ALA A 266 16.28 -6.24 -6.10
C ALA A 266 16.15 -7.54 -5.30
N ARG A 267 15.08 -8.30 -5.54
CA ARG A 267 14.81 -9.58 -4.87
C ARG A 267 15.99 -10.54 -5.00
N ARG A 268 16.42 -11.08 -3.86
CA ARG A 268 17.42 -12.15 -3.76
C ARG A 268 16.96 -13.19 -2.76
N GLU A 269 17.19 -14.46 -3.06
CA GLU A 269 16.86 -15.54 -2.13
C GLU A 269 17.84 -15.56 -0.95
N THR A 270 19.14 -15.37 -1.19
CA THR A 270 20.16 -15.38 -0.13
C THR A 270 21.18 -14.25 -0.27
N GLY A 271 21.56 -13.69 0.88
CA GLY A 271 22.65 -12.75 1.04
C GLY A 271 22.45 -11.37 0.41
N ILE A 272 23.36 -10.45 0.76
CA ILE A 272 23.43 -9.10 0.22
C ILE A 272 24.27 -9.11 -1.09
N PRO A 273 24.02 -8.19 -2.06
CA PRO A 273 24.87 -8.05 -3.23
C PRO A 273 26.36 -7.91 -2.88
N LYS A 274 27.21 -8.68 -3.58
CA LYS A 274 28.68 -8.58 -3.50
C LYS A 274 29.22 -7.17 -3.76
N GLU A 275 28.49 -6.36 -4.51
CA GLU A 275 28.85 -4.96 -4.73
C GLU A 275 28.75 -4.13 -3.44
N TRP A 276 27.75 -4.38 -2.59
CA TRP A 276 27.60 -3.70 -1.31
C TRP A 276 28.70 -4.16 -0.35
N GLU A 277 28.96 -5.47 -0.31
CA GLU A 277 30.05 -6.08 0.48
C GLU A 277 31.41 -5.46 0.15
N ARG A 278 31.72 -5.26 -1.13
CA ARG A 278 32.98 -4.63 -1.57
C ARG A 278 33.11 -3.15 -1.20
N ASN A 279 32.03 -2.52 -0.76
CA ASN A 279 31.96 -1.09 -0.49
C ASN A 279 31.66 -0.77 0.99
N ILE A 280 31.75 -1.76 1.88
CA ILE A 280 31.53 -1.59 3.33
C ILE A 280 32.59 -0.71 4.01
N ASP A 281 33.75 -0.52 3.38
CA ASP A 281 34.84 0.32 3.92
C ASP A 281 34.46 1.80 4.07
N LYS A 282 33.34 2.23 3.48
CA LYS A 282 32.81 3.60 3.57
C LYS A 282 31.33 3.59 3.92
N PRO A 283 30.84 4.60 4.66
CA PRO A 283 29.42 4.71 4.95
C PRO A 283 28.60 4.93 3.68
N PHE A 284 27.38 4.39 3.67
CA PHE A 284 26.40 4.62 2.61
C PHE A 284 25.58 5.88 2.92
N ASN A 285 25.55 6.83 1.98
CA ASN A 285 24.82 8.10 2.10
C ASN A 285 23.31 7.99 1.86
N ALA A 286 22.78 6.78 1.75
CA ALA A 286 21.39 6.53 1.46
C ALA A 286 20.47 7.12 2.56
N GLN A 287 19.40 7.78 2.12
CA GLN A 287 18.30 8.22 2.98
C GLN A 287 17.21 7.14 3.08
N ILE A 288 17.00 6.41 1.99
CA ILE A 288 16.13 5.23 1.95
C ILE A 288 16.96 4.00 1.62
N VAL A 289 16.78 2.96 2.42
CA VAL A 289 17.36 1.64 2.21
C VAL A 289 16.21 0.66 2.06
N SER A 290 16.12 0.01 0.90
CA SER A 290 15.15 -1.05 0.66
C SER A 290 15.86 -2.35 0.32
N VAL A 291 15.55 -3.38 1.10
CA VAL A 291 16.17 -4.70 1.03
C VAL A 291 15.08 -5.73 0.77
N HIS A 292 15.26 -6.55 -0.27
CA HIS A 292 14.38 -7.69 -0.57
C HIS A 292 15.14 -9.02 -0.50
N THR A 293 14.89 -9.81 0.54
CA THR A 293 15.60 -11.07 0.83
C THR A 293 14.66 -12.26 1.01
N GLY A 294 15.17 -13.48 0.88
CA GLY A 294 14.52 -14.67 1.43
C GLY A 294 14.73 -14.77 2.94
N GLU A 295 15.02 -15.98 3.43
CA GLU A 295 15.45 -16.22 4.80
C GLU A 295 16.83 -15.61 5.07
N MET A 296 16.99 -14.93 6.20
CA MET A 296 18.23 -14.29 6.61
C MET A 296 18.52 -14.58 8.08
N SER A 297 19.69 -15.15 8.36
CA SER A 297 20.23 -15.35 9.69
C SER A 297 21.15 -14.19 10.09
N GLU A 298 21.61 -14.17 11.36
CA GLU A 298 22.58 -13.18 11.84
C GLU A 298 23.86 -13.13 10.99
N MET A 299 24.34 -14.29 10.53
CA MET A 299 25.61 -14.42 9.81
C MET A 299 25.53 -13.96 8.35
N ASP A 300 24.32 -13.81 7.81
CA ASP A 300 24.10 -13.35 6.44
C ASP A 300 24.19 -11.81 6.31
N TRP A 301 24.17 -11.11 7.44
CA TRP A 301 24.22 -9.65 7.49
C TRP A 301 25.65 -9.12 7.59
N PHE A 302 25.95 -8.09 6.80
CA PHE A 302 27.20 -7.35 6.89
C PHE A 302 27.08 -6.14 7.81
N CYS A 303 28.19 -5.77 8.47
CA CYS A 303 28.27 -4.51 9.22
C CYS A 303 28.34 -3.35 8.23
N MET A 304 27.19 -2.73 7.96
CA MET A 304 27.07 -1.57 7.09
C MET A 304 26.74 -0.33 7.92
N GLU A 305 27.21 0.83 7.45
CA GLU A 305 26.94 2.12 8.09
C GLU A 305 26.03 2.99 7.23
N PHE A 306 24.94 3.48 7.83
CA PHE A 306 23.93 4.28 7.15
C PHE A 306 23.62 5.57 7.93
N PRO A 307 24.60 6.49 8.05
CA PRO A 307 24.49 7.67 8.92
C PRO A 307 23.40 8.67 8.50
N LYS A 308 22.86 8.52 7.28
CA LYS A 308 21.81 9.39 6.71
C LYS A 308 20.47 8.68 6.51
N ALA A 309 20.37 7.39 6.82
CA ALA A 309 19.13 6.64 6.59
C ALA A 309 18.03 7.13 7.52
N GLU A 310 16.91 7.50 6.90
CA GLU A 310 15.68 7.96 7.56
C GLU A 310 14.56 6.93 7.37
N VAL A 311 14.62 6.10 6.32
CA VAL A 311 13.66 5.03 6.05
C VAL A 311 14.36 3.72 5.74
N LEU A 312 13.93 2.66 6.40
CA LEU A 312 14.33 1.28 6.12
C LEU A 312 13.09 0.46 5.76
N ILE A 313 13.13 -0.17 4.58
CA ILE A 313 12.11 -1.11 4.11
C ILE A 313 12.76 -2.49 3.99
N LEU A 314 12.25 -3.46 4.75
CA LEU A 314 12.64 -4.86 4.67
C LEU A 314 11.48 -5.66 4.10
N ASN A 315 11.68 -6.12 2.87
CA ASN A 315 10.80 -7.01 2.16
C ASN A 315 11.37 -8.43 2.27
N PHE A 316 10.56 -9.39 2.70
CA PHE A 316 11.02 -10.77 2.79
C PHE A 316 9.91 -11.78 2.54
N ALA A 317 10.27 -13.05 2.34
CA ALA A 317 9.32 -14.13 2.10
C ALA A 317 9.76 -15.38 2.87
N THR A 318 9.58 -15.38 4.20
CA THR A 318 9.98 -16.47 5.09
C THR A 318 9.06 -16.51 6.33
N SER A 319 9.10 -17.60 7.08
CA SER A 319 8.47 -17.73 8.41
C SER A 319 9.38 -17.34 9.56
N ASP A 320 10.68 -17.18 9.32
CA ASP A 320 11.68 -16.81 10.33
C ASP A 320 12.63 -15.78 9.73
N TYR A 321 12.80 -14.64 10.41
CA TYR A 321 13.59 -13.53 9.89
C TYR A 321 14.39 -12.82 11.00
N PHE A 322 15.70 -12.74 10.81
CA PHE A 322 16.58 -12.01 11.71
C PHE A 322 16.75 -10.56 11.25
N LEU A 323 16.37 -9.59 12.10
CA LEU A 323 16.55 -8.17 11.74
C LEU A 323 18.03 -7.82 11.58
N PRO A 324 18.39 -7.03 10.54
CA PRO A 324 19.77 -6.68 10.27
C PRO A 324 20.42 -5.92 11.44
N PRO A 325 21.60 -6.34 11.94
CA PRO A 325 22.32 -5.63 13.00
C PRO A 325 22.67 -4.18 12.65
N PHE A 326 22.85 -3.86 11.37
CA PHE A 326 23.17 -2.50 10.92
C PHE A 326 22.07 -1.46 11.22
N ILE A 327 20.87 -1.88 11.63
CA ILE A 327 19.82 -0.97 12.11
C ILE A 327 20.34 -0.10 13.27
N GLU A 328 21.23 -0.65 14.10
CA GLU A 328 21.88 0.11 15.19
C GLU A 328 22.75 1.26 14.66
N ASN A 329 23.22 1.17 13.41
CA ASN A 329 24.03 2.17 12.72
C ASN A 329 23.18 3.11 11.84
N MET A 330 21.88 3.24 12.12
CA MET A 330 20.94 4.16 11.46
C MET A 330 20.42 5.23 12.44
N PRO A 331 21.27 6.19 12.88
CA PRO A 331 20.92 7.12 13.96
C PRO A 331 19.80 8.10 13.60
N LYS A 332 19.44 8.22 12.31
CA LYS A 332 18.38 9.12 11.83
C LYS A 332 17.09 8.39 11.44
N LEU A 333 16.98 7.08 11.70
CA LEU A 333 15.84 6.28 11.27
C LEU A 333 14.53 6.82 11.86
N ARG A 334 13.59 7.17 10.98
CA ARG A 334 12.25 7.70 11.29
C ARG A 334 11.15 6.72 10.95
N ALA A 335 11.28 5.94 9.87
CA ALA A 335 10.31 4.92 9.49
C ALA A 335 10.98 3.55 9.31
N LEU A 336 10.35 2.52 9.89
CA LEU A 336 10.72 1.12 9.69
C LEU A 336 9.52 0.36 9.13
N VAL A 337 9.70 -0.26 7.98
CA VAL A 337 8.66 -1.01 7.27
C VAL A 337 9.12 -2.45 7.09
N LEU A 338 8.36 -3.39 7.63
CA LEU A 338 8.57 -4.83 7.48
C LEU A 338 7.39 -5.43 6.73
N ILE A 339 7.64 -6.02 5.56
CA ILE A 339 6.60 -6.64 4.74
C ILE A 339 7.01 -8.08 4.41
N ASN A 340 6.20 -9.02 4.87
CA ASN A 340 6.38 -10.43 4.58
C ASN A 340 5.42 -10.90 3.48
N TYR A 341 5.96 -11.35 2.36
CA TYR A 341 5.21 -11.89 1.21
C TYR A 341 5.03 -13.41 1.26
N SER A 342 5.50 -14.11 2.29
CA SER A 342 5.27 -15.55 2.44
C SER A 342 3.80 -15.85 2.72
N THR A 343 3.38 -17.12 2.72
CA THR A 343 1.99 -17.51 3.03
C THR A 343 1.68 -17.51 4.52
N SER A 344 2.70 -17.60 5.38
CA SER A 344 2.59 -17.65 6.84
C SER A 344 3.09 -16.35 7.48
N ASN A 345 2.80 -16.14 8.77
CA ASN A 345 3.37 -15.03 9.52
C ASN A 345 4.83 -15.32 9.89
N ALA A 346 5.70 -14.32 9.76
CA ALA A 346 7.10 -14.45 10.14
C ALA A 346 7.34 -14.14 11.63
N VAL A 347 8.18 -14.94 12.28
CA VAL A 347 8.76 -14.61 13.59
C VAL A 347 9.99 -13.73 13.38
N ILE A 348 10.05 -12.62 14.10
CA ILE A 348 11.13 -11.63 13.97
C ILE A 348 12.10 -11.75 15.15
N HIS A 349 13.38 -11.91 14.84
CA HIS A 349 14.48 -11.96 15.82
C HIS A 349 15.29 -10.66 15.85
N ASN A 350 16.24 -10.57 16.78
CA ASN A 350 17.10 -9.40 17.01
C ASN A 350 16.35 -8.12 17.40
N LEU A 351 15.42 -8.24 18.34
CA LEU A 351 14.61 -7.10 18.81
C LEU A 351 15.41 -6.09 19.65
N SER A 352 16.66 -6.40 20.00
CA SER A 352 17.60 -5.47 20.64
C SER A 352 17.81 -4.20 19.82
N VAL A 353 17.69 -4.27 18.48
CA VAL A 353 17.87 -3.12 17.60
C VAL A 353 16.91 -1.96 17.92
N PHE A 354 15.72 -2.25 18.47
CA PHE A 354 14.75 -1.22 18.87
C PHE A 354 15.21 -0.38 20.07
N SER A 355 16.23 -0.81 20.82
CA SER A 355 16.70 -0.10 22.02
C SER A 355 17.30 1.27 21.70
N ASN A 356 17.84 1.46 20.49
CA ASN A 356 18.55 2.68 20.09
C ASN A 356 17.80 3.53 19.05
N LEU A 357 16.58 3.13 18.65
CA LEU A 357 15.79 3.82 17.62
C LEU A 357 15.00 5.01 18.18
N ILE A 358 15.70 5.92 18.85
CA ILE A 358 15.07 7.06 19.54
C ILE A 358 14.38 8.05 18.60
N HIS A 359 14.75 8.08 17.31
CA HIS A 359 14.17 8.98 16.30
C HIS A 359 13.01 8.36 15.51
N LEU A 360 12.69 7.09 15.78
CA LEU A 360 11.63 6.37 15.09
C LEU A 360 10.28 7.04 15.36
N ARG A 361 9.53 7.30 14.30
CA ARG A 361 8.23 7.98 14.26
C ARG A 361 7.12 7.13 13.66
N SER A 362 7.45 6.23 12.73
CA SER A 362 6.50 5.32 12.10
C SER A 362 7.02 3.88 12.07
N LEU A 363 6.12 2.94 12.31
CA LEU A 363 6.38 1.51 12.28
C LEU A 363 5.26 0.81 11.52
N TRP A 364 5.63 0.10 10.45
CA TRP A 364 4.72 -0.71 9.67
C TRP A 364 5.13 -2.16 9.71
N PHE A 365 4.19 -3.01 10.12
CA PHE A 365 4.36 -4.46 10.17
C PHE A 365 3.26 -5.13 9.36
N GLU A 366 3.66 -5.95 8.40
CA GLU A 366 2.75 -6.71 7.56
C GLU A 366 3.09 -8.19 7.58
N LYS A 367 2.10 -9.01 7.93
CA LYS A 367 2.18 -10.47 7.95
C LYS A 367 3.35 -11.01 8.79
N ILE A 368 3.52 -10.44 9.98
CA ILE A 368 4.47 -10.92 10.99
C ILE A 368 3.76 -11.34 12.27
N CYS A 369 4.45 -12.09 13.12
CA CYS A 369 4.09 -12.27 14.52
C CYS A 369 4.59 -11.04 15.27
N VAL A 370 3.68 -10.29 15.89
CA VAL A 370 4.04 -9.09 16.66
C VAL A 370 5.02 -9.50 17.75
N PRO A 371 6.23 -8.92 17.76
CA PRO A 371 7.24 -9.33 18.71
C PRO A 371 6.92 -8.84 20.13
N HIS A 372 7.24 -9.66 21.13
CA HIS A 372 7.28 -9.18 22.51
C HIS A 372 8.57 -8.38 22.72
N LEU A 373 8.43 -7.06 22.91
CA LEU A 373 9.58 -6.19 23.16
C LEU A 373 10.22 -6.52 24.53
N PRO A 374 11.56 -6.67 24.61
CA PRO A 374 12.25 -6.91 25.87
C PRO A 374 11.92 -5.88 26.95
N LYS A 375 11.92 -6.27 28.22
CA LYS A 375 11.72 -5.34 29.35
C LYS A 375 12.75 -4.20 29.40
N THR A 376 13.89 -4.37 28.73
CA THR A 376 14.97 -3.38 28.62
C THR A 376 14.75 -2.37 27.51
N THR A 377 13.72 -2.51 26.66
CA THR A 377 13.43 -1.57 25.58
C THR A 377 13.13 -0.19 26.15
N LEU A 378 13.92 0.80 25.75
CA LEU A 378 13.69 2.19 26.13
C LEU A 378 12.39 2.69 25.47
N PRO A 379 11.62 3.56 26.15
CA PRO A 379 10.46 4.21 25.55
C PRO A 379 10.77 4.82 24.18
N LEU A 380 10.01 4.44 23.15
CA LEU A 380 10.10 5.01 21.81
C LEU A 380 9.39 6.36 21.80
N ARG A 381 10.04 7.36 22.39
CA ARG A 381 9.46 8.67 22.69
C ARG A 381 9.06 9.50 21.48
N ASN A 382 9.49 9.14 20.27
CA ASN A 382 9.12 9.86 19.06
C ASN A 382 8.13 9.09 18.19
N LEU A 383 7.77 7.85 18.57
CA LEU A 383 6.88 7.02 17.78
C LEU A 383 5.46 7.59 17.79
N ARG A 384 4.91 7.85 16.61
CA ARG A 384 3.63 8.49 16.35
C ARG A 384 2.63 7.55 15.71
N LYS A 385 3.10 6.69 14.80
CA LYS A 385 2.27 5.79 14.00
C LYS A 385 2.73 4.34 14.12
N ILE A 386 1.79 3.44 14.40
CA ILE A 386 1.99 1.98 14.34
C ILE A 386 0.86 1.40 13.49
N SER A 387 1.24 0.64 12.47
CA SER A 387 0.30 -0.10 11.63
C SER A 387 0.64 -1.59 11.65
N LEU A 388 -0.34 -2.41 12.03
CA LEU A 388 -0.25 -3.86 12.09
C LEU A 388 -1.24 -4.44 11.08
N VAL A 389 -0.75 -4.97 9.96
CA VAL A 389 -1.58 -5.52 8.88
C VAL A 389 -1.33 -7.01 8.75
N LEU A 390 -2.40 -7.83 8.71
CA LEU A 390 -2.30 -9.30 8.62
C LEU A 390 -1.40 -9.92 9.71
N CYS A 391 -1.21 -9.23 10.84
CA CYS A 391 -0.27 -9.62 11.89
C CYS A 391 -0.92 -10.56 12.90
N LYS A 392 -0.11 -11.50 13.44
CA LYS A 392 -0.49 -12.32 14.60
C LYS A 392 -0.08 -11.61 15.89
N ILE A 393 -1.03 -11.29 16.74
CA ILE A 393 -0.79 -10.56 17.98
C ILE A 393 -0.28 -11.49 19.10
N ASN A 394 -0.76 -12.74 19.18
CA ASN A 394 -0.34 -13.77 20.15
C ASN A 394 -0.30 -13.28 21.62
N ASN A 395 -1.27 -12.48 22.06
CA ASN A 395 -1.29 -11.82 23.38
C ASN A 395 -0.15 -10.82 23.65
N SER A 396 0.65 -10.42 22.64
CA SER A 396 1.75 -9.44 22.80
C SER A 396 1.29 -8.07 23.29
N LEU A 397 0.00 -7.79 23.18
CA LEU A 397 -0.63 -6.56 23.65
C LEU A 397 -1.19 -6.68 25.07
N ASP A 398 -1.16 -7.84 25.73
CA ASP A 398 -1.69 -8.01 27.10
C ASP A 398 -0.97 -7.10 28.11
N GLN A 399 -1.74 -6.53 29.06
CA GLN A 399 -1.22 -5.64 30.10
C GLN A 399 -0.24 -6.34 31.05
N SER A 400 -0.37 -7.66 31.24
CA SER A 400 0.61 -8.43 32.00
C SER A 400 2.00 -8.44 31.33
N VAL A 401 2.03 -8.09 30.04
CA VAL A 401 3.15 -8.23 29.13
C VAL A 401 3.74 -6.87 28.74
N VAL A 402 2.92 -5.84 28.42
CA VAL A 402 3.42 -4.52 27.95
C VAL A 402 2.66 -3.31 28.52
N ASP A 403 3.40 -2.35 29.06
CA ASP A 403 2.90 -1.01 29.43
C ASP A 403 2.96 -0.05 28.23
N LEU A 404 1.97 -0.17 27.33
CA LEU A 404 1.86 0.64 26.10
C LEU A 404 2.03 2.16 26.29
N PRO A 405 1.37 2.83 27.26
CA PRO A 405 1.50 4.28 27.41
C PRO A 405 2.91 4.72 27.83
N ASN A 406 3.66 3.87 28.55
CA ASN A 406 5.06 4.15 28.88
C ASN A 406 5.99 3.88 27.69
N LEU A 407 5.72 2.81 26.93
CA LEU A 407 6.54 2.42 25.80
C LEU A 407 6.36 3.36 24.58
N PHE A 408 5.13 3.80 24.32
CA PHE A 408 4.75 4.65 23.18
C PHE A 408 4.04 5.94 23.61
N PRO A 409 4.69 6.83 24.38
CA PRO A 409 4.04 7.98 25.03
C PRO A 409 3.56 9.07 24.05
N GLN A 410 4.06 9.06 22.81
CA GLN A 410 3.69 10.03 21.76
C GLN A 410 2.81 9.46 20.66
N LEU A 411 2.35 8.20 20.79
CA LEU A 411 1.57 7.57 19.73
C LEU A 411 0.28 8.36 19.47
N SER A 412 0.09 8.75 18.21
CA SER A 412 -1.08 9.47 17.71
C SER A 412 -1.98 8.58 16.85
N GLU A 413 -1.43 7.55 16.22
CA GLU A 413 -2.16 6.68 15.29
C GLU A 413 -1.82 5.22 15.55
N LEU A 414 -2.85 4.41 15.73
CA LEU A 414 -2.74 2.97 15.87
C LEU A 414 -3.73 2.28 14.93
N THR A 415 -3.20 1.47 14.04
CA THR A 415 -3.97 0.66 13.10
C THR A 415 -3.70 -0.81 13.30
N MET A 416 -4.78 -1.59 13.32
CA MET A 416 -4.78 -3.05 13.26
C MET A 416 -5.75 -3.47 12.17
N ASP A 417 -5.25 -4.12 11.11
CA ASP A 417 -6.05 -4.60 10.00
C ASP A 417 -5.81 -6.09 9.76
N HIS A 418 -6.88 -6.86 9.58
CA HIS A 418 -6.83 -8.31 9.37
C HIS A 418 -6.02 -9.08 10.46
N CYS A 419 -6.01 -8.58 11.71
CA CYS A 419 -5.42 -9.30 12.86
C CYS A 419 -6.42 -10.32 13.41
N LEU A 420 -6.46 -11.50 12.78
CA LEU A 420 -7.51 -12.51 13.02
C LEU A 420 -7.50 -13.11 14.43
N ASP A 421 -6.39 -13.06 15.16
CA ASP A 421 -6.26 -13.53 16.53
C ASP A 421 -6.50 -12.43 17.59
N LEU A 422 -6.78 -11.19 17.17
CA LEU A 422 -7.13 -10.10 18.08
C LEU A 422 -8.55 -10.31 18.63
N THR A 423 -8.63 -10.69 19.91
CA THR A 423 -9.91 -10.94 20.59
C THR A 423 -10.41 -9.74 21.40
N MET A 424 -9.47 -8.99 22.01
CA MET A 424 -9.72 -7.75 22.74
C MET A 424 -8.53 -6.81 22.61
N LEU A 425 -8.78 -5.50 22.74
CA LEU A 425 -7.72 -4.52 22.94
C LEU A 425 -7.32 -4.46 24.43
N PRO A 426 -6.04 -4.24 24.75
CA PRO A 426 -5.62 -4.14 26.14
C PRO A 426 -6.17 -2.87 26.81
N PRO A 427 -6.61 -2.92 28.08
CA PRO A 427 -7.14 -1.73 28.74
C PRO A 427 -6.13 -0.58 28.90
N SER A 428 -4.82 -0.83 28.71
CA SER A 428 -3.76 0.19 28.77
C SER A 428 -3.84 1.14 27.58
N ILE A 429 -4.45 0.71 26.45
CA ILE A 429 -4.71 1.58 25.30
C ILE A 429 -5.48 2.84 25.72
N CYS A 430 -6.42 2.71 26.67
CA CYS A 430 -7.24 3.81 27.18
C CYS A 430 -6.44 4.89 27.93
N GLN A 431 -5.15 4.64 28.21
CA GLN A 431 -4.24 5.58 28.87
C GLN A 431 -3.39 6.38 27.86
N MET A 432 -3.50 6.08 26.56
CA MET A 432 -2.73 6.73 25.49
C MET A 432 -3.33 8.10 25.12
N ARG A 433 -3.13 9.11 25.99
CA ARG A 433 -3.80 10.42 25.91
C ARG A 433 -3.51 11.23 24.64
N LYS A 434 -2.50 10.87 23.85
CA LYS A 434 -2.12 11.54 22.60
C LYS A 434 -2.70 10.86 21.36
N LEU A 435 -3.35 9.70 21.51
CA LEU A 435 -3.96 8.96 20.41
C LEU A 435 -5.09 9.79 19.79
N ARG A 436 -4.99 10.03 18.48
CA ARG A 436 -5.93 10.79 17.65
C ARG A 436 -6.71 9.88 16.70
N SER A 437 -6.09 8.81 16.22
CA SER A 437 -6.73 7.81 15.38
C SER A 437 -6.54 6.41 15.96
N LEU A 438 -7.63 5.68 16.11
CA LEU A 438 -7.63 4.25 16.42
C LEU A 438 -8.46 3.53 15.35
N SER A 439 -7.82 2.68 14.57
CA SER A 439 -8.44 1.90 13.50
C SER A 439 -8.24 0.41 13.77
N VAL A 440 -9.33 -0.33 13.93
CA VAL A 440 -9.33 -1.79 14.04
C VAL A 440 -10.29 -2.32 12.99
N THR A 441 -9.74 -2.96 11.95
CA THR A 441 -10.48 -3.33 10.74
C THR A 441 -10.28 -4.79 10.39
N ASN A 442 -11.32 -5.45 9.87
CA ASN A 442 -11.28 -6.86 9.46
C ASN A 442 -10.76 -7.82 10.56
N CYS A 443 -10.91 -7.44 11.83
CA CYS A 443 -10.50 -8.25 12.99
C CYS A 443 -11.68 -9.10 13.43
N HIS A 444 -11.84 -10.28 12.80
CA HIS A 444 -13.04 -11.10 12.96
C HIS A 444 -13.27 -11.67 14.36
N SER A 445 -12.22 -11.83 15.16
CA SER A 445 -12.31 -12.39 16.52
C SER A 445 -12.55 -11.32 17.61
N LEU A 446 -12.55 -10.03 17.25
CA LEU A 446 -12.71 -8.93 18.21
C LEU A 446 -14.14 -8.89 18.75
N TYR A 447 -14.34 -9.37 19.97
CA TYR A 447 -15.68 -9.48 20.56
C TYR A 447 -16.03 -8.35 21.52
N GLU A 448 -15.04 -7.62 22.06
CA GLU A 448 -15.25 -6.53 23.02
C GLU A 448 -14.16 -5.43 22.91
N LEU A 449 -14.58 -4.19 23.18
CA LEU A 449 -13.70 -3.02 23.34
C LEU A 449 -13.59 -2.65 24.82
N PRO A 450 -12.47 -2.07 25.28
CA PRO A 450 -12.25 -1.76 26.69
C PRO A 450 -13.26 -0.73 27.21
N ALA A 451 -13.86 -1.00 28.38
CA ALA A 451 -14.92 -0.16 28.98
C ALA A 451 -14.53 1.32 29.14
N ASN A 452 -13.24 1.59 29.40
CA ASN A 452 -12.69 2.92 29.64
C ASN A 452 -12.21 3.64 28.36
N LEU A 453 -12.66 3.22 27.17
CA LEU A 453 -12.24 3.81 25.88
C LEU A 453 -12.40 5.34 25.86
N GLY A 454 -13.41 5.86 26.56
CA GLY A 454 -13.67 7.29 26.76
C GLY A 454 -12.53 8.12 27.35
N ASN A 455 -11.52 7.50 27.95
CA ASN A 455 -10.36 8.20 28.49
C ASN A 455 -9.41 8.75 27.39
N LEU A 456 -9.61 8.34 26.13
CA LEU A 456 -8.85 8.81 24.96
C LEU A 456 -9.31 10.22 24.55
N ASN A 457 -9.07 11.22 25.39
CA ASN A 457 -9.58 12.58 25.21
C ASN A 457 -9.08 13.31 23.96
N SER A 458 -8.03 12.81 23.28
CA SER A 458 -7.51 13.37 22.03
C SER A 458 -8.04 12.66 20.78
N LEU A 459 -8.81 11.59 20.93
CA LEU A 459 -9.27 10.76 19.81
C LEU A 459 -10.24 11.54 18.93
N GLN A 460 -9.96 11.54 17.63
CA GLN A 460 -10.73 12.21 16.58
C GLN A 460 -11.33 11.20 15.60
N ILE A 461 -10.63 10.10 15.36
CA ILE A 461 -11.05 9.02 14.46
C ILE A 461 -11.10 7.72 15.25
N LEU A 462 -12.26 7.07 15.24
CA LEU A 462 -12.43 5.71 15.73
C LEU A 462 -13.06 4.89 14.61
N ARG A 463 -12.31 3.92 14.08
CA ARG A 463 -12.79 2.99 13.08
C ARG A 463 -12.76 1.58 13.63
N ILE A 464 -13.92 0.94 13.66
CA ILE A 464 -14.16 -0.44 14.04
C ILE A 464 -14.96 -1.05 12.89
N TYR A 465 -14.28 -1.41 11.81
CA TYR A 465 -14.92 -1.80 10.56
C TYR A 465 -14.74 -3.31 10.29
N ALA A 466 -15.79 -3.98 9.81
CA ALA A 466 -15.78 -5.43 9.55
C ALA A 466 -15.29 -6.25 10.76
N CYS A 467 -15.80 -5.93 11.95
CA CYS A 467 -15.62 -6.71 13.17
C CYS A 467 -16.92 -7.44 13.52
N PRO A 468 -17.25 -8.56 12.85
CA PRO A 468 -18.57 -9.19 12.94
C PRO A 468 -18.88 -9.78 14.32
N THR A 469 -17.89 -10.13 15.15
CA THR A 469 -18.14 -10.72 16.49
C THR A 469 -18.41 -9.69 17.57
N LEU A 470 -18.12 -8.41 17.33
CA LEU A 470 -18.36 -7.32 18.26
C LEU A 470 -19.86 -7.12 18.47
N ARG A 471 -20.31 -7.22 19.71
CA ARG A 471 -21.76 -7.15 20.05
C ARG A 471 -22.23 -5.80 20.54
N ASN A 472 -21.36 -5.07 21.25
CA ASN A 472 -21.70 -3.80 21.87
C ASN A 472 -20.52 -2.84 21.80
N LEU A 473 -20.83 -1.56 21.63
CA LEU A 473 -19.88 -0.49 21.93
C LEU A 473 -19.90 -0.19 23.44
N PRO A 474 -18.76 0.08 24.08
CA PRO A 474 -18.71 0.32 25.51
C PRO A 474 -19.39 1.66 25.85
N PRO A 475 -20.15 1.78 26.96
CA PRO A 475 -20.78 3.05 27.34
C PRO A 475 -19.79 4.21 27.49
N GLY A 476 -18.55 3.91 27.90
CA GLY A 476 -17.48 4.90 28.00
C GLY A 476 -17.12 5.57 26.68
N LEU A 477 -17.43 4.98 25.51
CA LEU A 477 -17.21 5.59 24.19
C LEU A 477 -17.87 6.98 24.09
N CYS A 478 -19.02 7.17 24.74
CA CYS A 478 -19.77 8.43 24.76
C CYS A 478 -19.01 9.61 25.37
N ASN A 479 -17.91 9.36 26.10
CA ASN A 479 -17.06 10.40 26.69
C ASN A 479 -16.00 10.96 25.73
N LEU A 480 -15.91 10.44 24.50
CA LEU A 480 -14.95 10.90 23.49
C LEU A 480 -15.37 12.25 22.87
N VAL A 481 -15.25 13.33 23.64
CA VAL A 481 -15.76 14.66 23.27
C VAL A 481 -15.10 15.30 22.04
N ARG A 482 -13.93 14.80 21.61
CA ARG A 482 -13.21 15.27 20.40
C ARG A 482 -13.38 14.35 19.20
N LEU A 483 -14.12 13.25 19.33
CA LEU A 483 -14.35 12.31 18.24
C LEU A 483 -15.12 13.00 17.13
N LYS A 484 -14.58 12.97 15.91
CA LYS A 484 -15.15 13.57 14.70
C LYS A 484 -15.72 12.53 13.76
N TYR A 485 -15.10 11.35 13.71
CA TYR A 485 -15.51 10.27 12.83
C TYR A 485 -15.62 8.95 13.60
N LEU A 486 -16.78 8.31 13.47
CA LEU A 486 -17.05 6.97 13.98
C LEU A 486 -17.45 6.07 12.82
N ASP A 487 -16.68 5.01 12.61
CA ASP A 487 -16.94 4.00 11.58
C ASP A 487 -17.16 2.67 12.27
N ILE A 488 -18.37 2.12 12.12
CA ILE A 488 -18.80 0.85 12.68
C ILE A 488 -19.36 -0.08 11.60
N ALA A 489 -19.10 0.24 10.32
CA ALA A 489 -19.68 -0.48 9.21
C ALA A 489 -19.24 -1.96 9.20
N GLN A 490 -20.13 -2.83 8.73
CA GLN A 490 -19.96 -4.29 8.71
C GLN A 490 -19.72 -4.94 10.09
N CYS A 491 -20.07 -4.27 11.18
CA CYS A 491 -20.20 -4.92 12.49
C CYS A 491 -21.53 -5.67 12.61
N LEU A 492 -21.59 -6.84 11.97
CA LEU A 492 -22.84 -7.60 11.74
C LEU A 492 -23.63 -7.96 13.01
N ASN A 493 -22.97 -8.18 14.15
CA ASN A 493 -23.62 -8.54 15.43
C ASN A 493 -23.76 -7.35 16.40
N LEU A 494 -23.45 -6.12 15.97
CA LEU A 494 -23.53 -4.95 16.84
C LEU A 494 -24.99 -4.60 17.13
N ALA A 495 -25.43 -4.86 18.37
CA ALA A 495 -26.85 -4.88 18.73
C ALA A 495 -27.49 -3.49 18.79
N SER A 496 -26.75 -2.47 19.20
CA SER A 496 -27.27 -1.10 19.36
C SER A 496 -26.14 -0.09 19.49
N LEU A 497 -26.47 1.19 19.26
CA LEU A 497 -25.61 2.31 19.67
C LEU A 497 -25.77 2.55 21.19
N PRO A 498 -24.72 2.99 21.90
CA PRO A 498 -24.80 3.33 23.32
C PRO A 498 -25.88 4.38 23.63
N GLU A 499 -26.61 4.21 24.74
CA GLU A 499 -27.72 5.12 25.13
C GLU A 499 -27.31 6.59 25.27
N GLU A 500 -26.05 6.84 25.65
CA GLU A 500 -25.48 8.19 25.82
C GLU A 500 -24.68 8.68 24.59
N ILE A 501 -24.90 8.11 23.39
CA ILE A 501 -24.15 8.48 22.16
C ILE A 501 -24.12 10.00 21.89
N GLY A 502 -25.17 10.73 22.32
CA GLY A 502 -25.20 12.20 22.30
C GLY A 502 -24.07 12.92 23.06
N GLY A 503 -23.28 12.21 23.87
CA GLY A 503 -22.06 12.73 24.50
C GLY A 503 -20.93 13.05 23.51
N LEU A 504 -20.98 12.50 22.29
CA LEU A 504 -20.00 12.74 21.22
C LEU A 504 -20.22 14.11 20.54
N LYS A 505 -19.97 15.19 21.29
CA LYS A 505 -20.30 16.57 20.89
C LYS A 505 -19.62 17.07 19.62
N SER A 506 -18.47 16.49 19.25
CA SER A 506 -17.71 16.89 18.05
C SER A 506 -17.91 15.93 16.87
N LEU A 507 -18.81 14.96 16.96
CA LEU A 507 -18.98 13.95 15.92
C LEU A 507 -19.57 14.59 14.67
N GLU A 508 -18.80 14.59 13.59
CA GLU A 508 -19.16 15.19 12.30
C GLU A 508 -19.72 14.13 11.34
N LYS A 509 -19.22 12.90 11.41
CA LYS A 509 -19.59 11.80 10.52
C LYS A 509 -19.71 10.45 11.25
N ILE A 510 -20.75 9.69 10.92
CA ILE A 510 -20.90 8.29 11.33
C ILE A 510 -21.14 7.39 10.10
N ASP A 511 -20.40 6.28 10.02
CA ASP A 511 -20.64 5.22 9.03
C ASP A 511 -21.11 3.96 9.77
N MET A 512 -22.29 3.48 9.39
CA MET A 512 -22.97 2.34 10.01
C MET A 512 -23.66 1.45 8.96
N ARG A 513 -23.07 1.39 7.76
CA ARG A 513 -23.49 0.44 6.72
C ARG A 513 -23.34 -1.01 7.17
N GLU A 514 -24.20 -1.87 6.67
CA GLU A 514 -24.20 -3.30 6.95
C GLU A 514 -24.22 -3.63 8.46
N CYS A 515 -25.04 -2.90 9.22
CA CYS A 515 -25.29 -3.12 10.65
C CYS A 515 -26.74 -3.55 10.92
N PRO A 516 -27.14 -4.78 10.51
CA PRO A 516 -28.55 -5.19 10.47
C PRO A 516 -29.22 -5.34 11.85
N GLN A 517 -28.44 -5.40 12.93
CA GLN A 517 -28.98 -5.52 14.29
C GLN A 517 -29.35 -4.16 14.90
N ILE A 518 -28.89 -3.04 14.34
CA ILE A 518 -29.23 -1.70 14.83
C ILE A 518 -30.62 -1.31 14.32
N ARG A 519 -31.64 -1.61 15.12
CA ARG A 519 -33.06 -1.40 14.76
C ARG A 519 -33.67 -0.12 15.30
N TYR A 520 -32.99 0.58 16.19
CA TYR A 520 -33.45 1.83 16.78
C TYR A 520 -32.26 2.72 17.12
N LEU A 521 -32.50 4.03 17.12
CA LEU A 521 -31.54 5.03 17.55
C LEU A 521 -31.83 5.44 19.00
N PRO A 522 -30.80 5.57 19.87
CA PRO A 522 -30.97 6.11 21.20
C PRO A 522 -31.54 7.52 21.19
N LYS A 523 -32.31 7.87 22.24
CA LYS A 523 -32.91 9.22 22.35
C LYS A 523 -31.85 10.33 22.38
N SER A 524 -30.63 10.03 22.83
CA SER A 524 -29.56 11.02 22.92
C SER A 524 -28.96 11.43 21.57
N VAL A 525 -29.28 10.72 20.47
CA VAL A 525 -28.80 11.06 19.12
C VAL A 525 -29.11 12.52 18.73
N VAL A 526 -30.22 13.10 19.20
CA VAL A 526 -30.55 14.52 18.96
C VAL A 526 -29.53 15.51 19.53
N ALA A 527 -28.67 15.06 20.46
CA ALA A 527 -27.64 15.89 21.06
C ALA A 527 -26.34 15.94 20.23
N LEU A 528 -26.25 15.20 19.12
CA LEU A 528 -25.12 15.21 18.19
C LEU A 528 -25.12 16.46 17.28
N GLN A 529 -24.91 17.63 17.87
CA GLN A 529 -25.06 18.93 17.19
C GLN A 529 -24.06 19.16 16.04
N ALA A 530 -22.89 18.52 16.10
CA ALA A 530 -21.87 18.61 15.06
C ALA A 530 -22.10 17.64 13.89
N LEU A 531 -23.06 16.70 14.01
CA LEU A 531 -23.26 15.66 13.01
C LEU A 531 -23.73 16.28 11.69
N ARG A 532 -23.07 15.90 10.61
CA ARG A 532 -23.34 16.38 9.25
C ARG A 532 -23.57 15.24 8.29
N VAL A 533 -22.91 14.10 8.48
CA VAL A 533 -23.01 12.97 7.55
C VAL A 533 -23.29 11.68 8.30
N VAL A 534 -24.33 10.97 7.88
CA VAL A 534 -24.61 9.58 8.27
C VAL A 534 -24.55 8.75 7.00
N ILE A 535 -23.74 7.69 6.98
CA ILE A 535 -23.75 6.69 5.92
C ILE A 535 -24.36 5.42 6.49
N CYS A 536 -25.40 4.90 5.85
CA CYS A 536 -26.10 3.70 6.32
C CYS A 536 -26.84 2.99 5.18
N ASP A 537 -27.38 1.81 5.48
CA ASP A 537 -28.23 1.08 4.54
C ASP A 537 -29.63 1.70 4.45
N GLU A 538 -30.41 1.29 3.45
CA GLU A 538 -31.76 1.79 3.23
C GLU A 538 -32.64 1.57 4.48
N GLU A 539 -32.56 0.40 5.12
CA GLU A 539 -33.35 0.08 6.32
C GLU A 539 -33.07 1.02 7.49
N VAL A 540 -31.80 1.31 7.76
CA VAL A 540 -31.35 2.18 8.85
C VAL A 540 -31.65 3.65 8.53
N SER A 541 -31.68 4.03 7.25
CA SER A 541 -31.95 5.41 6.82
C SER A 541 -33.32 5.92 7.32
N TRP A 542 -34.32 5.04 7.42
CA TRP A 542 -35.64 5.38 7.94
C TRP A 542 -35.62 5.83 9.41
N LEU A 543 -34.68 5.32 10.21
CA LEU A 543 -34.51 5.71 11.60
C LEU A 543 -34.01 7.17 11.72
N TRP A 544 -33.32 7.67 10.70
CA TRP A 544 -32.76 9.02 10.67
C TRP A 544 -33.72 10.06 10.08
N LYS A 545 -34.82 9.66 9.42
CA LYS A 545 -35.77 10.61 8.77
C LYS A 545 -36.42 11.61 9.74
N ASP A 546 -36.73 11.17 10.95
CA ASP A 546 -37.26 12.09 11.97
C ASP A 546 -36.17 13.00 12.56
N MET A 547 -34.90 12.58 12.47
CA MET A 547 -33.74 13.36 12.89
C MET A 547 -33.37 14.45 11.87
N GLU A 548 -33.54 14.21 10.56
CA GLU A 548 -33.33 15.24 9.52
C GLU A 548 -34.21 16.47 9.73
N LYS A 549 -35.41 16.31 10.33
CA LYS A 549 -36.27 17.44 10.72
C LYS A 549 -35.72 18.24 11.90
N ALA A 550 -35.02 17.58 12.82
CA ALA A 550 -34.45 18.18 14.02
C ALA A 550 -33.04 18.76 13.80
N MET A 551 -32.32 18.23 12.81
CA MET A 551 -30.96 18.60 12.44
C MET A 551 -30.90 18.96 10.95
N PRO A 552 -31.13 20.24 10.58
CA PRO A 552 -31.27 20.65 9.19
C PRO A 552 -29.98 20.53 8.35
N ASP A 553 -28.82 20.51 9.01
CA ASP A 553 -27.51 20.33 8.35
C ASP A 553 -27.12 18.85 8.20
N LEU A 554 -27.98 17.90 8.61
CA LEU A 554 -27.71 16.47 8.52
C LEU A 554 -27.99 15.96 7.10
N CYS A 555 -27.02 15.25 6.53
CA CYS A 555 -27.15 14.52 5.28
C CYS A 555 -27.06 13.01 5.55
N VAL A 556 -28.15 12.29 5.26
CA VAL A 556 -28.18 10.82 5.30
C VAL A 556 -27.88 10.29 3.89
N GLN A 557 -26.75 9.61 3.76
CA GLN A 557 -26.30 8.97 2.52
C GLN A 557 -26.62 7.48 2.59
N VAL A 558 -27.56 7.04 1.75
CA VAL A 558 -27.88 5.62 1.60
C VAL A 558 -26.83 4.99 0.68
N ALA A 559 -26.13 3.98 1.18
CA ALA A 559 -25.18 3.24 0.37
C ALA A 559 -25.93 2.40 -0.68
N GLU A 560 -25.53 2.49 -1.95
CA GLU A 560 -25.97 1.51 -2.95
C GLU A 560 -25.41 0.14 -2.57
N GLU A 561 -26.22 -0.92 -2.67
CA GLU A 561 -25.80 -2.30 -2.40
C GLU A 561 -24.66 -2.71 -3.35
N CYS A 562 -23.41 -2.48 -2.93
CA CYS A 562 -22.25 -2.94 -3.67
C CYS A 562 -22.01 -4.42 -3.35
N PHE A 563 -22.70 -5.31 -4.05
CA PHE A 563 -22.30 -6.71 -4.14
C PHE A 563 -21.03 -6.82 -4.99
N ASN A 564 -19.87 -6.55 -4.40
CA ASN A 564 -18.61 -6.89 -5.05
C ASN A 564 -17.98 -8.13 -4.40
N LEU A 565 -17.80 -9.19 -5.19
CA LEU A 565 -17.27 -10.49 -4.79
C LEU A 565 -15.73 -10.54 -4.88
N ASP A 566 -15.07 -9.41 -5.10
CA ASP A 566 -13.62 -9.33 -5.32
C ASP A 566 -12.76 -9.71 -4.10
N TRP A 567 -13.34 -9.78 -2.88
CA TRP A 567 -12.66 -10.26 -1.67
C TRP A 567 -12.38 -11.78 -1.69
N LEU A 568 -12.96 -12.54 -2.62
CA LEU A 568 -12.70 -13.98 -2.79
C LEU A 568 -11.39 -14.28 -3.56
N ALA A 569 -10.65 -13.26 -4.01
CA ALA A 569 -9.51 -13.42 -4.92
C ALA A 569 -8.11 -13.31 -4.28
N GLU A 570 -7.97 -13.15 -2.96
CA GLU A 570 -6.64 -13.07 -2.32
C GLU A 570 -5.93 -14.42 -2.13
#